data_AF-A0A1L7NMX1-F1
#
_entry.id   AF-A0A1L7NMX1-F1
#
_cell.length_a   1.000
_cell.length_b   1.000
_cell.length_c   1.000
_cell.angle_alpha   90.00
_cell.angle_beta   90.00
_cell.angle_gamma   90.00
#
_symmetry.space_group_name_H-M   'P 1'
#
loop_
_entity.id
_entity.type
_entity.pdbx_description
1 polymer ?
#
loop_
_entity_poly.entity_id
_entity_poly.type
_entity_poly.pdbx_seq_one_letter_code
_entity_poly.pdbx_strand_id
1 'polypeptide(L)' 'MANQNSTLPPATQHQGSLHDRYEIYRANAESLGWPVKTFEEWLDS' A
#
# COMPACT_ATOMS: atom_id res chain seq x y z
N MET A 1 12.97 34.22 -23.29
CA MET A 1 11.87 33.97 -22.34
C MET A 1 11.49 32.50 -22.43
N ALA A 2 11.83 31.71 -21.43
CA ALA A 2 11.47 30.31 -21.30
C ALA A 2 11.20 30.10 -19.78
N ASN A 3 10.24 29.31 -19.33
CA ASN A 3 10.22 27.86 -19.47
C ASN A 3 8.80 27.30 -19.29
N GLN A 4 8.58 26.18 -19.98
CA GLN A 4 7.39 25.33 -20.01
C GLN A 4 7.06 24.78 -18.61
N ASN A 5 5.89 25.13 -18.08
CA ASN A 5 5.37 24.53 -16.84
C ASN A 5 4.66 23.22 -17.19
N SER A 6 5.45 22.16 -17.36
CA SER A 6 4.95 20.79 -17.53
C SER A 6 4.19 20.39 -16.26
N THR A 7 2.86 20.34 -16.34
CA THR A 7 2.01 19.75 -15.29
C THR A 7 2.36 18.28 -15.16
N LEU A 8 3.26 17.97 -14.23
CA LEU A 8 3.52 16.61 -13.78
C LEU A 8 2.23 16.06 -13.13
N PRO A 9 1.82 14.81 -13.42
CA PRO A 9 0.70 14.18 -12.73
C PRO A 9 0.98 14.06 -11.23
N PRO A 10 -0.06 13.99 -10.37
CA PRO A 10 0.09 14.09 -8.92
C PRO A 10 1.11 13.07 -8.41
N ALA A 11 2.00 13.54 -7.53
CA ALA A 11 3.00 12.74 -6.86
C ALA A 11 2.37 11.42 -6.40
N THR A 12 2.96 10.33 -6.86
CA THR A 12 2.56 8.95 -6.61
C THR A 12 2.00 8.83 -5.21
N GLN A 13 0.70 8.50 -5.16
CA GLN A 13 -0.11 8.45 -3.94
C GLN A 13 0.71 7.84 -2.81
N HIS A 14 0.73 8.50 -1.65
CA HIS A 14 1.23 7.99 -0.38
C HIS A 14 0.39 6.77 0.02
N GLN A 15 0.58 5.70 -0.73
CA GLN A 15 0.29 4.35 -0.38
C GLN A 15 1.27 4.08 0.76
N GLY A 16 0.80 4.23 2.01
CA GLY A 16 1.61 3.98 3.21
C GLY A 16 2.41 2.69 3.10
N SER A 17 3.42 2.55 3.95
CA SER A 17 4.42 1.48 3.87
C SER A 17 3.73 0.12 3.67
N LEU A 18 4.39 -0.80 2.97
CA LEU A 18 3.87 -2.16 2.79
C LEU A 18 3.47 -2.79 4.14
N HIS A 19 4.18 -2.42 5.20
CA HIS A 19 3.86 -2.77 6.58
C HIS A 19 2.48 -2.26 7.04
N ASP A 20 2.17 -0.96 6.87
CA ASP A 20 0.87 -0.37 7.22
C ASP A 20 -0.29 -1.10 6.52
N ARG A 21 -0.06 -1.51 5.27
CA ARG A 21 -1.06 -2.25 4.47
C ARG A 21 -1.27 -3.66 5.01
N TYR A 22 -0.18 -4.31 5.41
CA TYR A 22 -0.24 -5.64 6.00
C TYR A 22 -0.95 -5.63 7.36
N GLU A 23 -0.74 -4.61 8.19
CA GLU A 23 -1.48 -4.48 9.45
C GLU A 23 -2.98 -4.35 9.22
N ILE A 24 -3.40 -3.58 8.20
CA ILE A 24 -4.81 -3.50 7.80
C ILE A 24 -5.32 -4.86 7.31
N TYR A 25 -4.57 -5.55 6.44
CA TYR A 25 -4.93 -6.90 5.99
C TYR A 25 -5.10 -7.86 7.18
N ARG A 26 -4.11 -7.89 8.08
CA ARG A 26 -4.10 -8.74 9.26
C ARG A 26 -5.30 -8.47 10.15
N ALA A 27 -5.57 -7.21 10.48
CA ALA A 27 -6.71 -6.84 11.32
C ALA A 27 -8.05 -7.29 10.70
N ASN A 28 -8.20 -7.15 9.38
CA ASN A 28 -9.40 -7.63 8.68
C ASN A 28 -9.48 -9.16 8.64
N ALA A 29 -8.37 -9.84 8.34
CA ALA A 29 -8.32 -11.30 8.33
C ALA A 29 -8.62 -11.89 9.71
N GLU A 30 -8.05 -11.32 10.78
CA GLU A 30 -8.35 -11.69 12.18
C GLU A 30 -9.83 -11.45 12.51
N SER A 31 -10.39 -10.30 12.11
CA SER A 31 -11.80 -9.98 12.34
C SER A 31 -12.78 -10.89 11.60
N LEU A 32 -12.40 -11.39 10.42
CA LEU A 32 -13.20 -12.31 9.61
C LEU A 32 -12.99 -13.78 10.00
N GLY A 33 -12.04 -14.06 10.90
CA GLY A 33 -11.65 -15.42 11.28
C GLY A 33 -10.93 -16.17 10.16
N TRP A 34 -10.32 -15.45 9.22
CA TRP A 34 -9.56 -16.04 8.12
C TRP A 34 -8.13 -16.35 8.58
N PRO A 35 -7.49 -17.39 8.00
CA PRO A 35 -6.09 -17.65 8.26
C PRO A 35 -5.25 -16.46 7.83
N VAL A 36 -4.52 -15.87 8.80
CA VAL A 36 -3.63 -14.75 8.59
C VAL A 36 -2.31 -15.28 8.03
N LYS A 37 -1.95 -14.83 6.83
CA LYS A 37 -0.63 -15.09 6.24
C LYS A 37 0.43 -14.22 6.89
N THR A 38 1.70 -14.66 6.91
CA THR A 38 2.81 -13.80 7.32
C THR A 38 3.03 -12.65 6.33
N PHE A 39 3.80 -11.63 6.72
CA PHE A 39 4.06 -10.46 5.88
C PHE A 39 4.69 -10.84 4.53
N GLU A 40 5.66 -11.76 4.57
CA GLU A 40 6.36 -12.25 3.38
C GLU A 40 5.43 -13.08 2.48
N GLU A 41 4.65 -13.99 3.06
CA GLU A 41 3.65 -14.77 2.30
C GLU A 41 2.53 -13.92 1.71
N TRP A 42 2.17 -12.80 2.35
CA TRP A 42 1.19 -11.86 1.83
C TRP A 42 1.76 -11.03 0.69
N LEU A 43 3.06 -10.69 0.74
CA LEU A 43 3.76 -9.97 -0.32
C LEU A 43 3.98 -10.81 -1.59
N ASP A 44 4.14 -12.13 -1.44
CA ASP A 44 4.36 -13.07 -2.54
C ASP A 44 3.06 -13.52 -3.23
N SER A 45 1.89 -13.14 -2.70
CA SER A 45 0.57 -13.68 -3.07
C SER A 45 -0.26 -12.84 -4.04
#